data_AF-A0A661PBF0-F1
#
_entry.id   AF-A0A661PBF0-F1
#
_cell.length_a   1.000
_cell.length_b   1.000
_cell.length_c   1.000
_cell.angle_alpha   90.00
_cell.angle_beta   90.00
_cell.angle_gamma   90.00
#
_symmetry.space_group_name_H-M   'P 1'
#
loop_
_entity.id
_entity.type
_entity.pdbx_description
1 polymer ?
#
loop_
_entity_poly.entity_id
_entity_poly.type
_entity_poly.pdbx_seq_one_letter_code
_entity_poly.pdbx_strand_id
1 'polypeptide(L)'
;MKCKSFNFYQYLYQLKCGIARPDPMLKWFLVLLIAAAFAAHVGIQHEVERTFMARRLSSLPDKRVMQLTSLDGRELAADYLWLTTDRRGLNTLKGAELIDGKSRAFYLFDAITELDPYFYVVYLYAATFLPGPQYLRDVAGGRIILEKAMHSFPDRWEFPFFLGSAYYDTMGDKQTAARYFEQALKTGNPPTFLVDFIAMIYRREVGEELPLSYYQRLRDECKNETLKHYLDALIQAR
;
A
#
# COMPACT_ATOMS: atom_id res chain seq x y z
N MET A 1 -0.57 -38.12 -67.10
CA MET A 1 0.07 -37.61 -65.87
C MET A 1 1.41 -36.96 -66.22
N LYS A 2 1.53 -35.64 -66.09
CA LYS A 2 2.81 -34.95 -65.81
C LYS A 2 2.51 -33.85 -64.80
N CYS A 3 2.83 -34.15 -63.55
CA CYS A 3 2.69 -33.25 -62.40
C CYS A 3 3.73 -32.12 -62.57
N LYS A 4 3.30 -30.89 -62.83
CA LYS A 4 4.19 -29.71 -62.74
C LYS A 4 4.40 -29.42 -61.26
N SER A 5 5.58 -29.74 -60.74
CA SER A 5 5.99 -29.40 -59.37
C SER A 5 5.91 -27.89 -59.17
N PHE A 6 5.02 -27.46 -58.27
CA PHE A 6 4.89 -26.07 -57.84
C PHE A 6 6.09 -25.73 -56.96
N ASN A 7 7.08 -25.01 -57.51
CA ASN A 7 8.32 -24.70 -56.82
C ASN A 7 8.10 -23.49 -55.91
N PHE A 8 7.78 -23.76 -54.63
CA PHE A 8 7.44 -22.75 -53.61
C PHE A 8 8.51 -21.64 -53.47
N TYR A 9 9.77 -21.95 -53.76
CA TYR A 9 10.88 -20.98 -53.74
C TYR A 9 10.74 -19.87 -54.80
N GLN A 10 10.17 -20.16 -55.98
CA GLN A 10 9.94 -19.13 -57.01
C GLN A 10 8.84 -18.15 -56.60
N TYR A 11 7.84 -18.61 -55.85
CA TYR A 11 6.74 -17.76 -55.37
C TYR A 11 7.21 -16.80 -54.26
N LEU A 12 8.07 -17.27 -53.35
CA LEU A 12 8.69 -16.42 -52.33
C LEU A 12 9.65 -15.37 -52.92
N TYR A 13 10.32 -15.67 -54.03
CA TYR A 13 11.17 -14.70 -54.73
C TYR A 13 10.35 -13.60 -55.42
N GLN A 14 9.20 -13.93 -56.00
CA GLN A 14 8.31 -12.93 -56.59
C GLN A 14 7.65 -12.02 -55.55
N LEU A 15 7.31 -12.54 -54.36
CA LEU A 15 6.81 -11.73 -53.24
C LEU A 15 7.84 -10.70 -52.74
N LYS A 16 9.15 -10.98 -52.81
CA LYS A 16 10.22 -10.02 -52.47
C LYS A 16 10.40 -8.90 -53.50
N CYS A 17 9.97 -9.09 -54.76
CA CYS A 17 10.10 -8.08 -55.82
C CYS A 17 8.88 -7.16 -55.96
N GLY A 18 7.72 -7.51 -55.41
CA GLY A 18 6.49 -6.71 -55.52
C GLY A 18 6.22 -5.73 -54.38
N ILE A 19 6.90 -5.88 -53.24
CA ILE A 19 6.77 -4.96 -52.12
C ILE A 19 7.85 -3.89 -52.28
N ALA A 20 7.48 -2.74 -52.84
CA ALA A 20 8.35 -1.57 -52.90
C ALA A 20 8.95 -1.34 -51.50
N ARG A 21 10.29 -1.36 -51.40
CA ARG A 21 10.96 -1.03 -50.14
C ARG A 21 10.51 0.38 -49.77
N PRO A 22 9.85 0.58 -48.61
CA PRO A 22 9.41 1.91 -48.25
C PRO A 22 10.62 2.82 -48.22
N ASP A 23 10.50 3.97 -48.90
CA ASP A 23 11.55 4.97 -49.04
C ASP A 23 12.16 5.22 -47.64
N PRO A 24 13.50 5.19 -47.49
CA PRO A 24 14.13 5.50 -46.21
C PRO A 24 13.61 6.80 -45.59
N MET A 25 13.21 7.80 -46.39
CA MET A 25 12.58 9.03 -45.90
C MET A 25 11.22 8.77 -45.24
N LEU A 26 10.37 7.90 -45.82
CA LEU A 26 9.06 7.55 -45.27
C LEU A 26 9.19 6.81 -43.93
N LYS A 27 10.20 5.94 -43.79
CA LYS A 27 10.45 5.24 -42.51
C LYS A 27 10.83 6.21 -41.40
N TRP A 28 11.75 7.13 -41.66
CA TRP A 28 12.16 8.12 -40.66
C TRP A 28 11.05 9.10 -40.32
N PHE A 29 10.24 9.47 -41.31
CA PHE A 29 9.05 10.28 -41.10
C PHE A 29 8.03 9.60 -40.17
N LEU A 30 7.78 8.30 -40.36
CA LEU A 30 6.90 7.52 -39.47
C LEU A 30 7.48 7.39 -38.06
N VAL A 31 8.78 7.17 -37.92
CA VAL A 31 9.45 7.12 -36.60
C VAL A 31 9.32 8.47 -35.87
N LEU A 32 9.54 9.59 -36.56
CA LEU A 32 9.39 10.92 -35.98
C LEU A 32 7.93 11.23 -35.62
N LEU A 33 6.97 10.80 -36.44
CA LEU A 33 5.55 10.93 -36.11
C LEU A 33 5.18 10.14 -34.86
N ILE A 34 5.66 8.90 -34.73
CA ILE A 34 5.42 8.08 -33.53
C ILE A 34 6.07 8.71 -32.31
N ALA A 35 7.32 9.20 -32.42
CA ALA A 35 8.01 9.87 -31.32
C ALA A 35 7.32 11.18 -30.91
N ALA A 36 6.86 11.98 -31.87
CA ALA A 36 6.11 13.21 -31.61
C ALA A 36 4.73 12.92 -31.00
N ALA A 37 4.02 11.89 -31.49
CA ALA A 37 2.75 11.46 -30.91
C ALA A 37 2.94 10.93 -29.49
N PHE A 38 4.01 10.19 -29.22
CA PHE A 38 4.37 9.73 -27.87
C PHE A 38 4.72 10.89 -26.94
N ALA A 39 5.55 11.85 -27.39
CA ALA A 39 5.88 13.04 -26.62
C ALA A 39 4.66 13.92 -26.36
N ALA A 40 3.78 14.09 -27.34
CA ALA A 40 2.51 14.79 -27.19
C ALA A 40 1.57 14.04 -26.23
N HIS A 41 1.50 12.71 -26.29
CA HIS A 41 0.74 11.91 -25.35
C HIS A 41 1.26 12.07 -23.92
N VAL A 42 2.58 12.01 -23.71
CA VAL A 42 3.22 12.25 -22.41
C VAL A 42 2.99 13.68 -21.93
N GLY A 43 3.09 14.68 -22.80
CA GLY A 43 2.85 16.09 -22.48
C GLY A 43 1.39 16.35 -22.10
N ILE A 44 0.45 15.81 -22.87
CA ILE A 44 -1.00 15.88 -22.59
C ILE A 44 -1.31 15.13 -21.29
N GLN A 45 -0.74 13.95 -21.07
CA GLN A 45 -0.89 13.23 -19.79
C GLN A 45 -0.36 14.05 -18.62
N HIS A 46 0.78 14.71 -18.75
CA HIS A 46 1.35 15.53 -17.68
C HIS A 46 0.52 16.78 -17.39
N GLU A 47 -0.01 17.45 -18.42
CA GLU A 47 -0.86 18.64 -18.29
C GLU A 47 -2.26 18.29 -17.74
N VAL A 48 -2.85 17.20 -18.24
CA VAL A 48 -4.12 16.64 -17.76
C VAL A 48 -3.96 16.12 -16.33
N GLU A 49 -2.91 15.38 -15.98
CA GLU A 49 -2.69 14.92 -14.60
C GLU A 49 -2.47 16.08 -13.61
N ARG A 50 -1.77 17.15 -14.02
CA ARG A 50 -1.62 18.36 -13.19
C ARG A 50 -2.96 19.05 -12.94
N THR A 51 -3.73 19.31 -13.99
CA THR A 51 -4.99 20.07 -13.90
C THR A 51 -6.15 19.25 -13.36
N PHE A 52 -6.28 17.99 -13.78
CA PHE A 52 -7.34 17.07 -13.37
C PHE A 52 -7.20 16.66 -11.91
N MET A 53 -5.99 16.40 -11.39
CA MET A 53 -5.81 15.95 -10.00
C MET A 53 -5.70 17.09 -8.97
N ALA A 54 -5.24 18.28 -9.36
CA ALA A 54 -5.33 19.48 -8.51
C ALA A 54 -6.80 19.81 -8.17
N ARG A 55 -7.72 19.52 -9.09
CA ARG A 55 -9.18 19.72 -8.95
C ARG A 55 -9.93 18.48 -8.43
N ARG A 56 -9.36 17.27 -8.57
CA ARG A 56 -9.98 15.98 -8.21
C ARG A 56 -9.58 15.45 -6.83
N LEU A 57 -8.46 15.84 -6.24
CA LEU A 57 -8.27 15.57 -4.79
C LEU A 57 -9.23 16.38 -3.90
N SER A 58 -9.82 17.47 -4.43
CA SER A 58 -10.98 18.16 -3.83
C SER A 58 -12.33 17.53 -4.21
N SER A 59 -12.34 16.54 -5.11
CA SER A 59 -13.56 15.86 -5.60
C SER A 59 -13.26 14.45 -6.11
N LEU A 60 -12.70 13.58 -5.24
CA LEU A 60 -12.55 12.18 -5.60
C LEU A 60 -13.96 11.66 -5.91
N PRO A 61 -14.20 11.03 -7.08
CA PRO A 61 -15.48 10.41 -7.34
C PRO A 61 -15.87 9.51 -6.16
N ASP A 62 -17.17 9.45 -5.87
CA ASP A 62 -17.67 8.56 -4.84
C ASP A 62 -17.10 7.14 -5.05
N LYS A 63 -16.70 6.50 -3.95
CA LYS A 63 -16.09 5.16 -3.92
C LYS A 63 -16.88 4.16 -4.77
N ARG A 64 -18.21 4.28 -4.71
CA ARG A 64 -19.14 3.43 -5.47
C ARG A 64 -19.03 3.67 -6.98
N VAL A 65 -18.83 4.91 -7.41
CA VAL A 65 -18.60 5.24 -8.82
C VAL A 65 -17.28 4.63 -9.28
N MET A 66 -16.22 4.75 -8.47
CA MET A 66 -14.93 4.16 -8.81
C MET A 66 -15.02 2.64 -8.99
N GLN A 67 -15.65 1.93 -8.04
CA GLN A 67 -15.86 0.48 -8.11
C GLN A 67 -16.68 0.03 -9.33
N LEU A 68 -17.65 0.84 -9.75
CA LEU A 68 -18.50 0.54 -10.91
C LEU A 68 -17.79 0.83 -12.23
N THR A 69 -17.01 1.92 -12.31
CA THR A 69 -16.32 2.31 -13.55
C THR A 69 -15.04 1.52 -13.80
N SER A 70 -14.46 0.92 -12.77
CA SER A 70 -13.22 0.13 -12.88
C SER A 70 -13.44 -1.30 -13.38
N LEU A 71 -14.69 -1.76 -13.54
CA LEU A 71 -15.04 -3.10 -14.05
C LEU A 71 -14.16 -4.21 -13.41
N ASP A 72 -13.37 -4.92 -14.21
CA ASP A 72 -12.42 -5.99 -13.85
C ASP A 72 -10.99 -5.49 -13.61
N GLY A 73 -10.71 -4.19 -13.78
CA GLY A 73 -9.39 -3.57 -13.62
C GLY A 73 -9.24 -2.81 -12.30
N ARG A 74 -9.85 -3.28 -11.21
CA ARG A 74 -9.87 -2.58 -9.91
C ARG A 74 -8.47 -2.49 -9.30
N GLU A 75 -7.72 -3.57 -9.40
CA GLU A 75 -6.34 -3.70 -8.95
C GLU A 75 -5.43 -2.75 -9.75
N LEU A 76 -5.59 -2.69 -11.07
CA LEU A 76 -4.85 -1.74 -11.93
C LEU A 76 -5.18 -0.28 -11.60
N ALA A 77 -6.45 0.01 -11.27
CA ALA A 77 -6.85 1.34 -10.83
C ALA A 77 -6.22 1.69 -9.46
N ALA A 78 -6.18 0.72 -8.55
CA ALA A 78 -5.52 0.84 -7.25
C ALA A 78 -4.01 1.10 -7.41
N ASP A 79 -3.34 0.34 -8.27
CA ASP A 79 -1.92 0.50 -8.63
C ASP A 79 -1.64 1.88 -9.22
N TYR A 80 -2.47 2.34 -10.16
CA TYR A 80 -2.32 3.67 -10.76
C TYR A 80 -2.45 4.77 -9.68
N LEU A 81 -3.48 4.70 -8.83
CA LEU A 81 -3.65 5.64 -7.73
C LEU A 81 -2.45 5.58 -6.75
N TRP A 82 -1.95 4.39 -6.43
CA TRP A 82 -0.78 4.22 -5.57
C TRP A 82 0.47 4.87 -6.17
N LEU A 83 0.78 4.61 -7.45
CA LEU A 83 1.91 5.21 -8.15
C LEU A 83 1.81 6.74 -8.21
N THR A 84 0.61 7.30 -8.38
CA THR A 84 0.42 8.76 -8.30
C THR A 84 0.67 9.33 -6.90
N THR A 85 0.40 8.53 -5.86
CA THR A 85 0.64 8.90 -4.46
C THR A 85 2.13 8.91 -4.15
N ASP A 86 2.82 7.83 -4.49
CA ASP A 86 4.26 7.65 -4.24
C ASP A 86 5.08 8.70 -4.99
N ARG A 87 4.78 8.94 -6.28
CA ARG A 87 5.48 9.93 -7.11
C ARG A 87 5.38 11.37 -6.57
N ARG A 88 4.28 11.75 -5.93
CA ARG A 88 4.16 13.08 -5.31
C ARG A 88 4.87 13.17 -3.97
N GLY A 89 5.15 12.03 -3.34
CA GLY A 89 5.73 11.93 -2.00
C GLY A 89 4.77 12.42 -0.93
N LEU A 90 4.64 11.66 0.16
CA LEU A 90 3.83 12.05 1.32
C LEU A 90 4.23 13.41 1.91
N ASN A 91 5.44 13.88 1.66
CA ASN A 91 5.92 15.20 2.07
C ASN A 91 5.11 16.36 1.46
N THR A 92 4.47 16.18 0.30
CA THR A 92 3.55 17.20 -0.25
C THR A 92 2.19 17.25 0.45
N LEU A 93 1.88 16.25 1.30
CA LEU A 93 0.65 16.17 2.09
C LEU A 93 0.86 16.65 3.54
N LYS A 94 2.12 16.88 3.94
CA LYS A 94 2.48 17.40 5.26
C LYS A 94 2.09 18.87 5.38
N GLY A 95 1.34 19.22 6.43
CA GLY A 95 0.88 20.58 6.69
C GLY A 95 -0.37 21.01 5.90
N ALA A 96 -1.01 20.10 5.16
CA ALA A 96 -2.32 20.36 4.58
C ALA A 96 -3.40 20.38 5.66
N GLU A 97 -4.36 21.30 5.55
CA GLU A 97 -5.52 21.37 6.42
C GLU A 97 -6.37 20.07 6.32
N LEU A 98 -6.89 19.62 7.46
CA LEU A 98 -7.73 18.42 7.51
C LEU A 98 -9.13 18.74 6.97
N ILE A 99 -9.66 17.85 6.14
CA ILE A 99 -11.03 17.91 5.61
C ILE A 99 -11.87 16.94 6.43
N ASP A 100 -12.85 17.45 7.19
CA ASP A 100 -13.66 16.68 8.15
C ASP A 100 -12.81 15.88 9.14
N GLY A 101 -11.73 16.51 9.62
CA GLY A 101 -10.80 15.93 10.58
C GLY A 101 -9.88 14.85 9.99
N LYS A 102 -9.83 14.69 8.66
CA LYS A 102 -8.98 13.71 7.97
C LYS A 102 -8.11 14.34 6.89
N SER A 103 -6.95 13.77 6.67
CA SER A 103 -6.00 14.23 5.66
C SER A 103 -6.44 13.85 4.25
N ARG A 104 -5.95 14.58 3.25
CA ARG A 104 -6.10 14.16 1.84
C ARG A 104 -5.48 12.80 1.56
N ALA A 105 -4.42 12.45 2.29
CA ALA A 105 -3.78 11.13 2.21
C ALA A 105 -4.75 10.02 2.63
N PHE A 106 -5.54 10.24 3.69
CA PHE A 106 -6.55 9.27 4.13
C PHE A 106 -7.54 8.94 3.01
N TYR A 107 -8.14 9.95 2.36
CA TYR A 107 -9.13 9.68 1.30
C TYR A 107 -8.54 8.93 0.11
N LEU A 108 -7.25 9.14 -0.17
CA LEU A 108 -6.55 8.43 -1.22
C LEU A 108 -6.28 6.98 -0.83
N PHE A 109 -5.75 6.71 0.36
CA PHE A 109 -5.54 5.35 0.86
C PHE A 109 -6.85 4.59 1.03
N ASP A 110 -7.90 5.26 1.49
CA ASP A 110 -9.23 4.68 1.62
C ASP A 110 -9.80 4.29 0.24
N ALA A 111 -9.64 5.14 -0.79
CA ALA A 111 -10.04 4.80 -2.15
C ALA A 111 -9.24 3.62 -2.73
N ILE A 112 -7.92 3.59 -2.51
CA ILE A 112 -7.05 2.51 -2.99
C ILE A 112 -7.44 1.17 -2.33
N THR A 113 -7.59 1.17 -1.00
CA THR A 113 -7.98 -0.04 -0.24
C THR A 113 -9.42 -0.48 -0.48
N GLU A 114 -10.27 0.40 -1.02
CA GLU A 114 -11.62 0.06 -1.44
C GLU A 114 -11.66 -0.58 -2.83
N LEU A 115 -10.69 -0.24 -3.70
CA LEU A 115 -10.51 -0.86 -5.01
C LEU A 115 -9.80 -2.21 -4.89
N ASP A 116 -8.73 -2.28 -4.09
CA ASP A 116 -8.00 -3.49 -3.77
C ASP A 116 -7.85 -3.66 -2.24
N PRO A 117 -8.76 -4.43 -1.60
CA PRO A 117 -8.70 -4.72 -0.17
C PRO A 117 -7.49 -5.53 0.28
N TYR A 118 -6.75 -6.14 -0.66
CA TYR A 118 -5.56 -6.94 -0.39
C TYR A 118 -4.25 -6.21 -0.72
N PHE A 119 -4.32 -4.90 -1.02
CA PHE A 119 -3.15 -4.06 -1.25
C PHE A 119 -2.37 -3.77 0.04
N TYR A 120 -1.66 -4.77 0.53
CA TYR A 120 -0.99 -4.79 1.84
C TYR A 120 -0.08 -3.58 2.09
N VAL A 121 0.70 -3.17 1.08
CA VAL A 121 1.66 -2.06 1.19
C VAL A 121 0.96 -0.74 1.55
N VAL A 122 -0.22 -0.48 1.00
CA VAL A 122 -0.97 0.77 1.23
C VAL A 122 -1.42 0.84 2.68
N TYR A 123 -1.85 -0.27 3.27
CA TYR A 123 -2.23 -0.33 4.68
C TYR A 123 -1.03 -0.05 5.60
N LEU A 124 0.15 -0.63 5.33
CA LEU A 124 1.36 -0.35 6.11
C LEU A 124 1.80 1.11 6.02
N TYR A 125 1.71 1.71 4.83
CA TYR A 125 1.99 3.12 4.65
C TYR A 125 0.99 3.97 5.44
N ALA A 126 -0.31 3.73 5.28
CA ALA A 126 -1.33 4.47 6.02
C ALA A 126 -1.16 4.34 7.54
N ALA A 127 -0.86 3.13 8.03
CA ALA A 127 -0.60 2.83 9.44
C ALA A 127 0.52 3.68 10.05
N THR A 128 1.58 3.92 9.27
CA THR A 128 2.75 4.67 9.74
C THR A 128 2.54 6.18 9.62
N PHE A 129 2.06 6.62 8.45
CA PHE A 129 2.11 8.02 8.08
C PHE A 129 0.86 8.83 8.44
N LEU A 130 -0.32 8.20 8.52
CA LEU A 130 -1.54 8.93 8.91
C LEU A 130 -1.48 9.33 10.39
N PRO A 131 -1.43 8.40 11.36
CA PRO A 131 -1.51 8.78 12.77
C PRO A 131 -0.20 9.39 13.30
N GLY A 132 0.94 9.10 12.66
CA GLY A 132 2.25 9.38 13.25
C GLY A 132 2.48 10.88 13.54
N PRO A 133 2.97 11.22 14.75
CA PRO A 133 3.11 12.61 15.20
C PRO A 133 4.08 13.43 14.34
N GLN A 134 5.05 12.77 13.71
CA GLN A 134 6.04 13.40 12.84
C GLN A 134 5.58 13.57 11.38
N TYR A 135 4.39 13.04 11.04
CA TYR A 135 3.87 12.96 9.68
C TYR A 135 2.60 13.81 9.53
N LEU A 136 1.43 13.17 9.42
CA LEU A 136 0.17 13.86 9.10
C LEU A 136 -0.70 14.13 10.33
N ARG A 137 -0.45 13.45 11.46
CA ARG A 137 -1.25 13.56 12.71
C ARG A 137 -2.75 13.33 12.50
N ASP A 138 -3.10 12.60 11.44
CA ASP A 138 -4.45 12.20 11.09
C ASP A 138 -4.79 10.88 11.78
N VAL A 139 -5.05 10.98 13.09
CA VAL A 139 -5.32 9.80 13.90
C VAL A 139 -6.67 9.16 13.56
N ALA A 140 -7.67 9.99 13.22
CA ALA A 140 -8.99 9.52 12.86
C ALA A 140 -8.96 8.69 11.56
N GLY A 141 -8.28 9.20 10.52
CA GLY A 141 -8.08 8.49 9.27
C GLY A 141 -7.19 7.25 9.45
N GLY A 142 -6.10 7.37 10.21
CA GLY A 142 -5.22 6.25 10.55
C GLY A 142 -5.96 5.08 11.19
N ARG A 143 -6.80 5.36 12.19
CA ARG A 143 -7.64 4.35 12.85
C ARG A 143 -8.56 3.62 11.87
N ILE A 144 -9.27 4.36 11.01
CA ILE A 144 -10.19 3.77 10.04
C ILE A 144 -9.45 2.80 9.11
N ILE A 145 -8.30 3.20 8.57
CA ILE A 145 -7.52 2.34 7.67
C ILE A 145 -6.94 1.13 8.42
N LEU A 146 -6.48 1.30 9.65
CA LEU A 146 -5.97 0.21 10.48
C LEU A 146 -7.05 -0.81 10.83
N GLU A 147 -8.26 -0.36 11.17
CA GLU A 147 -9.42 -1.23 11.40
C GLU A 147 -9.78 -2.01 10.12
N LYS A 148 -9.79 -1.35 8.95
CA LYS A 148 -9.94 -2.04 7.65
C LYS A 148 -8.81 -3.08 7.44
N ALA A 149 -7.57 -2.73 7.76
CA ALA A 149 -6.42 -3.63 7.62
C ALA A 149 -6.57 -4.89 8.46
N MET A 150 -6.98 -4.74 9.73
CA MET A 150 -7.20 -5.86 10.65
C MET A 150 -8.34 -6.79 10.18
N HIS A 151 -9.30 -6.27 9.42
CA HIS A 151 -10.34 -7.09 8.79
C HIS A 151 -9.80 -7.87 7.57
N SER A 152 -9.08 -7.21 6.66
CA SER A 152 -8.50 -7.85 5.47
C SER A 152 -7.36 -8.82 5.81
N PHE A 153 -6.65 -8.56 6.90
CA PHE A 153 -5.43 -9.26 7.31
C PHE A 153 -5.44 -9.62 8.80
N PRO A 154 -6.32 -10.54 9.23
CA PRO A 154 -6.51 -10.85 10.65
C PRO A 154 -5.28 -11.49 11.32
N ASP A 155 -4.38 -12.09 10.55
CA ASP A 155 -3.17 -12.77 11.05
C ASP A 155 -1.91 -11.87 11.01
N ARG A 156 -2.06 -10.56 10.74
CA ARG A 156 -0.93 -9.61 10.67
C ARG A 156 -0.84 -8.80 11.95
N TRP A 157 0.23 -9.02 12.72
CA TRP A 157 0.50 -8.35 13.99
C TRP A 157 0.81 -6.86 13.83
N GLU A 158 1.26 -6.46 12.63
CA GLU A 158 1.70 -5.11 12.34
C GLU A 158 0.58 -4.08 12.58
N PHE A 159 -0.65 -4.40 12.16
CA PHE A 159 -1.78 -3.48 12.25
C PHE A 159 -2.27 -3.21 13.67
N PRO A 160 -2.52 -4.21 14.54
CA PRO A 160 -2.82 -3.93 15.94
C PRO A 160 -1.64 -3.23 16.64
N PHE A 161 -0.39 -3.53 16.27
CA PHE A 161 0.77 -2.80 16.80
C PHE A 161 0.71 -1.30 16.45
N PHE A 162 0.56 -0.95 15.17
CA PHE A 162 0.47 0.45 14.74
C PHE A 162 -0.74 1.18 15.33
N LEU A 163 -1.86 0.47 15.52
CA LEU A 163 -3.03 1.05 16.18
C LEU A 163 -2.75 1.34 17.66
N GLY A 164 -2.09 0.42 18.35
CA GLY A 164 -1.59 0.64 19.72
C GLY A 164 -0.66 1.85 19.81
N SER A 165 0.29 1.98 18.88
CA SER A 165 1.20 3.14 18.80
C SER A 165 0.44 4.45 18.56
N ALA A 166 -0.58 4.46 17.70
CA ALA A 166 -1.39 5.65 17.45
C ALA A 166 -2.13 6.11 18.72
N TYR A 167 -2.72 5.17 19.47
CA TYR A 167 -3.37 5.44 20.76
C TYR A 167 -2.37 5.94 21.81
N TYR A 168 -1.17 5.34 21.85
CA TYR A 168 -0.15 5.67 22.83
C TYR A 168 0.50 7.04 22.58
N ASP A 169 1.04 7.26 21.38
CA ASP A 169 1.87 8.42 21.06
C ASP A 169 1.03 9.67 20.75
N THR A 170 -0.15 9.50 20.13
CA THR A 170 -0.90 10.64 19.59
C THR A 170 -2.19 10.93 20.35
N MET A 171 -2.91 9.92 20.83
CA MET A 171 -4.11 10.12 21.63
C MET A 171 -3.85 10.18 23.15
N GLY A 172 -2.71 9.65 23.61
CA GLY A 172 -2.39 9.53 25.03
C GLY A 172 -3.25 8.50 25.78
N ASP A 173 -4.04 7.68 25.08
CA ASP A 173 -4.86 6.62 25.67
C ASP A 173 -4.03 5.35 25.84
N LYS A 174 -3.29 5.32 26.95
CA LYS A 174 -2.38 4.23 27.31
C LYS A 174 -3.12 2.91 27.55
N GLN A 175 -4.36 2.96 28.02
CA GLN A 175 -5.13 1.76 28.32
C GLN A 175 -5.55 1.06 27.01
N THR A 176 -6.08 1.82 26.06
CA THR A 176 -6.43 1.27 24.74
C THR A 176 -5.18 0.83 23.98
N ALA A 177 -4.08 1.58 24.07
CA ALA A 177 -2.81 1.19 23.49
C ALA A 177 -2.33 -0.18 24.01
N ALA A 178 -2.35 -0.39 25.33
CA ALA A 178 -1.93 -1.66 25.94
C ALA A 178 -2.75 -2.85 25.41
N ARG A 179 -4.06 -2.67 25.21
CA ARG A 179 -4.92 -3.73 24.65
C ARG A 179 -4.53 -4.10 23.23
N TYR A 180 -4.22 -3.11 22.38
CA TYR A 180 -3.80 -3.36 21.01
C TYR A 180 -2.38 -3.94 20.90
N PHE A 181 -1.47 -3.52 21.78
CA PHE A 181 -0.14 -4.14 21.88
C PHE A 181 -0.23 -5.60 22.33
N GLU A 182 -1.08 -5.90 23.31
CA GLU A 182 -1.36 -7.28 23.73
C GLU A 182 -2.00 -8.10 22.60
N GLN A 183 -2.91 -7.50 21.83
CA GLN A 183 -3.47 -8.14 20.64
C GLN A 183 -2.37 -8.45 19.61
N ALA A 184 -1.46 -7.52 19.34
CA ALA A 184 -0.35 -7.73 18.40
C ALA A 184 0.54 -8.92 18.79
N LEU A 185 0.82 -9.10 20.08
CA LEU A 185 1.58 -10.26 20.58
C LEU A 185 0.86 -11.61 20.41
N LYS A 186 -0.46 -11.61 20.26
CA LYS A 186 -1.28 -12.83 20.09
C LYS A 186 -1.65 -13.11 18.64
N THR A 187 -1.38 -12.17 17.73
CA THR A 187 -1.76 -12.24 16.33
C THR A 187 -0.64 -12.82 15.46
N GLY A 188 -0.93 -13.93 14.76
CA GLY A 188 -0.02 -14.49 13.76
C GLY A 188 1.38 -14.81 14.32
N ASN A 189 2.40 -14.28 13.66
CA ASN A 189 3.81 -14.49 14.00
C ASN A 189 4.50 -13.17 14.35
N PRO A 190 4.26 -12.61 15.54
CA PRO A 190 4.91 -11.38 15.95
C PRO A 190 6.38 -11.63 16.28
N PRO A 191 7.25 -10.63 16.07
CA PRO A 191 8.65 -10.73 16.41
C PRO A 191 8.86 -10.66 17.93
N THR A 192 9.89 -11.36 18.43
CA THR A 192 10.17 -11.47 19.88
C THR A 192 10.48 -10.12 20.53
N PHE A 193 11.12 -9.19 19.80
CA PHE A 193 11.44 -7.86 20.32
C PHE A 193 10.20 -7.07 20.78
N LEU A 194 9.01 -7.42 20.27
CA LEU A 194 7.77 -6.75 20.66
C LEU A 194 7.45 -6.95 22.14
N VAL A 195 7.83 -8.09 22.72
CA VAL A 195 7.72 -8.34 24.16
C VAL A 195 8.57 -7.35 24.95
N ASP A 196 9.83 -7.16 24.52
CA ASP A 196 10.76 -6.26 25.19
C ASP A 196 10.32 -4.80 25.05
N PHE A 197 9.79 -4.44 23.90
CA PHE A 197 9.19 -3.13 23.66
C PHE A 197 8.03 -2.86 24.63
N ILE A 198 7.13 -3.82 24.82
CA ILE A 198 5.99 -3.68 25.75
C ILE A 198 6.46 -3.66 27.20
N ALA A 199 7.45 -4.46 27.56
CA ALA A 199 8.07 -4.43 28.89
C ALA A 199 8.73 -3.07 29.18
N MET A 200 9.43 -2.51 28.19
CA MET A 200 10.03 -1.18 28.28
C MET A 200 8.95 -0.10 28.47
N ILE A 201 7.87 -0.13 27.70
CA ILE A 201 6.74 0.81 27.86
C ILE A 201 6.14 0.67 29.25
N TYR A 202 5.83 -0.55 29.69
CA TYR A 202 5.23 -0.79 31.00
C TYR A 202 6.11 -0.23 32.13
N ARG A 203 7.41 -0.51 32.09
CA ARG A 203 8.37 0.05 33.06
C ARG A 203 8.41 1.56 33.02
N ARG A 204 8.36 2.17 31.84
CA ARG A 204 8.37 3.64 31.70
C ARG A 204 7.12 4.27 32.32
N GLU A 205 5.96 3.65 32.14
CA GLU A 205 4.68 4.21 32.58
C GLU A 205 4.33 3.90 34.04
N VAL A 206 4.70 2.71 34.52
CA VAL A 206 4.33 2.20 35.86
C VAL A 206 5.51 2.29 36.84
N GLY A 207 6.75 2.25 36.36
CA GLY A 207 7.95 2.22 37.21
C GLY A 207 8.35 0.82 37.69
N GLU A 208 7.66 -0.22 37.23
CA GLU A 208 7.88 -1.61 37.63
C GLU A 208 8.16 -2.53 36.44
N GLU A 209 8.74 -3.70 36.71
CA GLU A 209 8.83 -4.77 35.72
C GLU A 209 7.44 -5.34 35.43
N LEU A 210 7.20 -5.81 34.21
CA LEU A 210 6.01 -6.63 33.94
C LEU A 210 6.00 -7.84 34.89
N PRO A 211 4.85 -8.20 35.49
CA PRO A 211 4.80 -9.31 36.44
C PRO A 211 5.04 -10.66 35.74
N LEU A 212 5.61 -11.65 36.44
CA LEU A 212 5.84 -12.99 35.89
C LEU A 212 4.55 -13.63 35.32
N SER A 213 3.42 -13.39 35.98
CA SER A 213 2.10 -13.85 35.54
C SER A 213 1.67 -13.30 34.18
N TYR A 214 2.20 -12.16 33.75
CA TYR A 214 1.96 -11.63 32.40
C TYR A 214 2.65 -12.50 31.35
N TYR A 215 3.93 -12.84 31.55
CA TYR A 215 4.69 -13.67 30.62
C TYR A 215 4.13 -15.09 30.52
N GLN A 216 3.73 -15.68 31.64
CA GLN A 216 3.09 -17.00 31.68
C GLN A 216 1.80 -17.01 30.86
N ARG A 217 0.92 -16.04 31.10
CA ARG A 217 -0.35 -15.93 30.36
C ARG A 217 -0.11 -15.72 28.86
N LEU A 218 0.83 -14.84 28.51
CA LEU A 218 1.16 -14.58 27.12
C LEU A 218 1.69 -15.84 26.41
N ARG A 219 2.51 -16.64 27.11
CA ARG A 219 3.06 -17.91 26.61
C ARG A 219 1.97 -18.95 26.37
N ASP A 220 0.95 -18.99 27.23
CA ASP A 220 -0.17 -19.92 27.09
C ASP A 220 -1.12 -19.53 25.94
N GLU A 221 -1.26 -18.22 25.67
CA GLU A 221 -2.19 -17.69 24.67
C GLU A 221 -1.57 -17.48 23.27
N CYS A 222 -0.26 -17.30 23.16
CA CYS A 222 0.38 -17.03 21.88
C CYS A 222 0.47 -18.28 20.99
N LYS A 223 0.31 -18.11 19.68
CA LYS A 223 0.36 -19.21 18.70
C LYS A 223 1.78 -19.46 18.15
N ASN A 224 2.66 -18.47 18.25
CA ASN A 224 4.00 -18.49 17.66
C ASN A 224 4.98 -19.28 18.55
N GLU A 225 5.48 -20.41 18.05
CA GLU A 225 6.42 -21.27 18.78
C GLU A 225 7.77 -20.59 19.09
N THR A 226 8.30 -19.77 18.17
CA THR A 226 9.50 -18.97 18.44
C THR A 226 9.30 -18.01 19.60
N LEU A 227 8.11 -17.39 19.65
CA LEU A 227 7.75 -16.51 20.76
C LEU A 227 7.58 -17.30 22.07
N LYS A 228 6.97 -18.49 22.04
CA LYS A 228 6.87 -19.36 23.24
C LYS A 228 8.23 -19.71 23.82
N HIS A 229 9.17 -20.13 22.97
CA HIS A 229 10.54 -20.42 23.42
C HIS A 229 11.23 -19.20 24.03
N TYR A 230 11.03 -18.03 23.44
CA TYR A 230 11.54 -16.77 24.01
C TYR A 230 10.95 -16.48 25.40
N LEU A 231 9.63 -16.63 25.55
CA LEU A 231 8.94 -16.43 26.82
C LEU A 231 9.35 -17.45 27.88
N ASP A 232 9.56 -18.71 27.51
CA ASP A 232 10.05 -19.75 28.42
C ASP A 232 11.41 -19.41 29.01
N ALA A 233 12.33 -18.89 28.18
CA ALA A 233 13.63 -18.42 28.66
C ALA A 233 13.51 -17.23 29.62
N LEU A 234 12.63 -16.26 29.31
CA LEU A 234 12.37 -15.10 30.19
C LEU A 234 11.75 -15.51 31.53
N ILE A 235 10.86 -16.51 31.52
CA ILE A 235 10.19 -17.04 32.72
C ILE A 235 11.20 -17.76 33.62
N GLN A 236 12.13 -18.53 33.05
CA GLN A 236 13.16 -19.25 33.80
C GLN A 236 14.23 -18.34 34.41
N ALA A 237 14.47 -17.17 33.80
CA ALA A 237 15.48 -16.22 34.25
C ALA A 237 15.04 -15.32 35.43
N ARG A 238 13.79 -15.41 35.87
CA ARG A 238 13.18 -14.60 36.93
C ARG A 238 12.89 -15.41 38.18
#